data_AF-A0A7C6ECD0-F1
#
_entry.id   AF-A0A7C6ECD0-F1
#
_cell.length_a   1.000
_cell.length_b   1.000
_cell.length_c   1.000
_cell.angle_alpha   90.00
_cell.angle_beta   90.00
_cell.angle_gamma   90.00
#
_symmetry.space_group_name_H-M   'P 1'
#
loop_
_entity.id
_entity.type
_entity.pdbx_description
1 polymer ?
#
loop_
_entity_poly.entity_id
_entity_poly.type
_entity_poly.pdbx_seq_one_letter_code
_entity_poly.pdbx_strand_id
1 'polypeptide(L)'
;MPLGYSNSAAFNGQTATASNQLRCGTLSKAGGSFTIDHPLDPHGKILNHYFIEGPEMLNIYRGSATLDANGRAEVNLPNYFSALNRNPMVVVSGIGTSDVYIVEEVKNNRFVIGGKPGTKVNWIVTGERVDVSAEVIRRLMPIEQPKIGALSGRMLDDEFLSGCMEQLEREGKASGINFRTAEGRRRYEEMKNHPRLKEKEIKSR
;
A
#
# COMPACT_ATOMS: atom_id res chain seq x y z
N MET A 1 -11.43 0.08 27.25
CA MET A 1 -10.84 0.95 26.22
C MET A 1 -9.57 1.52 26.82
N PRO A 2 -8.36 1.11 26.39
CA PRO A 2 -7.14 1.63 26.99
C PRO A 2 -6.88 3.05 26.47
N LEU A 3 -6.87 4.01 27.38
CA LEU A 3 -6.36 5.38 27.20
C LEU A 3 -4.84 5.30 27.06
N GLY A 4 -4.30 5.58 25.87
CA GLY A 4 -2.85 5.55 25.65
C GLY A 4 -2.35 5.78 24.23
N TYR A 5 -3.22 6.03 23.26
CA TYR A 5 -2.78 6.32 21.90
C TYR A 5 -2.96 7.81 21.57
N SER A 6 -1.84 8.53 21.44
CA SER A 6 -1.76 9.77 20.69
C SER A 6 -1.83 9.41 19.20
N ASN A 7 -2.87 9.88 18.49
CA ASN A 7 -3.07 9.72 17.03
C ASN A 7 -3.23 8.28 16.50
N SER A 8 -4.00 7.42 17.18
CA SER A 8 -4.51 6.20 16.52
C SER A 8 -6.03 6.21 16.49
N ALA A 9 -6.61 6.19 15.29
CA ALA A 9 -7.97 5.71 15.10
C ALA A 9 -7.91 4.18 14.97
N ALA A 10 -8.38 3.47 15.98
CA ALA A 10 -8.71 2.05 15.83
C ALA A 10 -10.16 1.98 15.35
N PHE A 11 -10.38 1.62 14.08
CA PHE A 11 -11.71 1.32 13.57
C PHE A 11 -12.13 -0.04 14.12
N ASN A 12 -12.69 -0.03 15.33
CA ASN A 12 -13.16 -1.20 16.06
C ASN A 12 -14.65 -1.53 15.76
N GLY A 13 -15.20 -0.92 14.71
CA GLY A 13 -16.52 -1.20 14.13
C GLY A 13 -16.41 -1.29 12.61
N GLN A 14 -17.30 -2.06 11.98
CA GLN A 14 -17.20 -2.50 10.57
C GLN A 14 -17.15 -1.38 9.51
N THR A 15 -17.34 -0.11 9.87
CA THR A 15 -17.39 0.97 8.89
C THR A 15 -16.97 2.31 9.51
N ALA A 16 -16.13 3.05 8.78
CA ALA A 16 -15.92 4.48 8.98
C ALA A 16 -16.24 5.20 7.68
N THR A 17 -17.24 6.08 7.71
CA THR A 17 -17.67 6.84 6.53
C THR A 17 -17.16 8.27 6.66
N ALA A 18 -16.28 8.68 5.75
CA ALA A 18 -15.92 10.08 5.56
C ALA A 18 -16.61 10.60 4.30
N SER A 19 -17.22 11.78 4.37
CA SER A 19 -17.75 12.49 3.20
C SER A 19 -16.78 13.58 2.74
N ASN A 20 -16.80 13.89 1.44
CA ASN A 20 -15.98 14.91 0.78
C ASN A 20 -14.46 14.65 0.78
N GLN A 21 -13.75 14.92 1.88
CA GLN A 21 -12.29 14.81 1.95
C GLN A 21 -11.85 14.24 3.30
N LEU A 22 -11.18 13.09 3.26
CA LEU A 22 -10.40 12.58 4.39
C LEU A 22 -8.94 13.05 4.25
N ARG A 23 -8.40 13.70 5.28
CA ARG A 23 -6.97 14.01 5.40
C ARG A 23 -6.38 13.20 6.54
N CYS A 24 -5.55 12.21 6.21
CA CYS A 24 -4.83 11.38 7.17
C CYS A 24 -3.32 11.62 7.01
N GLY A 25 -2.60 11.75 8.12
CA GLY A 25 -1.14 11.94 8.10
C GLY A 25 -0.41 10.66 7.67
N THR A 26 -0.61 9.56 8.40
CA THR A 26 -0.03 8.25 8.08
C THR A 26 -1.02 7.16 8.47
N LEU A 27 -1.22 6.18 7.59
CA LEU A 27 -2.02 4.99 7.87
C LEU A 27 -1.08 3.80 8.04
N SER A 28 -1.04 3.21 9.23
CA SER A 28 -0.38 1.93 9.47
C SER A 28 -1.42 0.80 9.45
N LYS A 29 -1.14 -0.25 8.69
CA LYS A 29 -2.10 -1.30 8.36
C LYS A 29 -1.40 -2.63 8.10
N ALA A 30 -2.05 -3.74 8.46
CA ALA A 30 -1.57 -5.09 8.12
C ALA A 30 -1.77 -5.41 6.62
N GLY A 31 -2.86 -4.92 6.03
CA GLY A 31 -3.19 -5.08 4.61
C GLY A 31 -4.01 -3.91 4.09
N GLY A 32 -3.97 -3.67 2.77
CA GLY A 32 -4.67 -2.57 2.11
C GLY A 32 -5.18 -3.03 0.75
N SER A 33 -6.47 -2.78 0.49
CA SER A 33 -7.14 -3.12 -0.76
C SER A 33 -8.22 -2.10 -1.08
N PHE A 34 -8.69 -2.13 -2.33
CA PHE A 34 -9.97 -1.56 -2.69
C PHE A 34 -10.83 -2.62 -3.38
N THR A 35 -12.14 -2.47 -3.22
CA THR A 35 -13.17 -3.26 -3.90
C THR A 35 -14.04 -2.30 -4.69
N ILE A 36 -14.24 -2.61 -5.97
CA ILE A 36 -15.15 -1.89 -6.86
C ILE A 36 -15.99 -2.90 -7.64
N ASP A 37 -17.05 -2.43 -8.29
CA ASP A 37 -17.75 -3.22 -9.29
C ASP A 37 -16.80 -3.61 -10.42
N HIS A 38 -16.94 -4.83 -10.93
CA HIS A 38 -16.07 -5.29 -12.02
C HIS A 38 -16.35 -4.47 -13.29
N PRO A 39 -15.35 -3.84 -13.92
CA PRO A 39 -15.58 -2.89 -15.01
C PRO A 39 -16.21 -3.51 -16.28
N LEU A 40 -16.11 -4.84 -16.45
CA LEU A 40 -16.74 -5.58 -17.55
C LEU A 40 -18.04 -6.29 -17.16
N ASP A 41 -18.38 -6.36 -15.87
CA ASP A 41 -19.57 -7.06 -15.36
C ASP A 41 -19.99 -6.46 -14.00
N PRO A 42 -20.46 -5.21 -13.97
CA PRO A 42 -20.68 -4.48 -12.72
C PRO A 42 -21.86 -5.03 -11.90
N HIS A 43 -22.77 -5.78 -12.51
CA HIS A 43 -23.93 -6.35 -11.80
C HIS A 43 -23.68 -7.77 -11.26
N GLY A 44 -22.73 -8.51 -11.84
CA GLY A 44 -22.46 -9.90 -11.47
C GLY A 44 -21.16 -10.10 -10.68
N LYS A 45 -20.23 -9.13 -10.67
CA LYS A 45 -18.88 -9.31 -10.10
C LYS A 45 -18.34 -8.07 -9.41
N ILE A 46 -17.51 -8.33 -8.41
CA ILE A 46 -16.60 -7.34 -7.81
C ILE A 46 -15.17 -7.57 -8.29
N LEU A 47 -14.38 -6.50 -8.31
CA LEU A 47 -12.94 -6.52 -8.59
C LEU A 47 -12.19 -6.01 -7.37
N ASN A 48 -11.27 -6.84 -6.86
CA ASN A 48 -10.40 -6.50 -5.74
C ASN A 48 -8.98 -6.25 -6.23
N HIS A 49 -8.36 -5.16 -5.77
CA HIS A 49 -6.94 -4.88 -5.98
C HIS A 49 -6.25 -4.60 -4.66
N TYR A 50 -4.94 -4.80 -4.63
CA TYR A 50 -4.11 -4.71 -3.44
C TYR A 50 -2.98 -3.70 -3.66
N PHE A 51 -2.50 -3.14 -2.55
CA PHE A 51 -1.48 -2.10 -2.56
C PHE A 51 -0.11 -2.70 -2.89
N ILE A 52 0.74 -1.90 -3.54
CA ILE A 52 2.17 -2.18 -3.71
C ILE A 52 2.89 -1.51 -2.54
N GLU A 53 3.75 -2.25 -1.86
CA GLU A 53 4.45 -1.78 -0.66
C GLU A 53 5.96 -1.95 -0.86
N GLY A 54 6.72 -0.93 -0.48
CA GLY A 54 8.17 -0.94 -0.43
C GLY A 54 8.66 -0.26 0.86
N PRO A 55 9.91 -0.51 1.29
CA PRO A 55 10.45 0.11 2.48
C PRO A 55 10.66 1.63 2.31
N GLU A 56 10.81 2.12 1.07
CA GLU A 56 10.89 3.55 0.76
C GLU A 56 9.54 4.16 0.33
N MET A 57 9.31 5.43 0.69
CA MET A 57 8.22 6.25 0.16
C MET A 57 8.50 6.66 -1.28
N LEU A 58 8.28 5.74 -2.22
CA LEU A 58 8.53 5.95 -3.65
C LEU A 58 7.34 6.61 -4.35
N ASN A 59 7.64 7.62 -5.17
CA ASN A 59 6.77 8.04 -6.25
C ASN A 59 7.13 7.28 -7.54
N ILE A 60 6.12 6.90 -8.31
CA ILE A 60 6.29 6.22 -9.60
C ILE A 60 5.70 7.11 -10.69
N TYR A 61 6.53 7.44 -11.67
CA TYR A 61 6.15 8.15 -12.88
C TYR A 61 6.38 7.20 -14.05
N ARG A 62 5.48 7.19 -15.04
CA ARG A 62 5.61 6.33 -16.21
C ARG A 62 5.09 7.01 -17.46
N GLY A 63 5.60 6.60 -18.60
CA GLY A 63 5.14 7.11 -19.87
C GLY A 63 5.76 6.38 -21.04
N SER A 64 5.61 6.98 -22.22
CA SER A 64 6.24 6.51 -23.45
C SER A 64 6.80 7.69 -24.23
N ALA A 65 7.85 7.46 -25.01
CA ALA A 65 8.41 8.42 -25.95
C ALA A 65 8.78 7.73 -27.27
N THR A 66 8.83 8.49 -28.36
CA THR A 66 9.37 8.01 -29.64
C THR A 66 10.69 8.71 -29.88
N LEU A 67 11.73 7.94 -30.21
CA LEU A 67 13.06 8.47 -30.50
C LEU A 67 13.03 9.26 -31.82
N ASP A 68 13.64 10.43 -31.81
CA ASP A 68 13.72 11.34 -32.95
C ASP A 68 14.64 10.82 -34.06
N ALA A 69 14.89 11.64 -35.09
CA ALA A 69 15.77 11.29 -36.20
C ALA A 69 17.23 11.00 -35.79
N ASN A 70 17.67 11.52 -34.64
CA ASN A 70 18.98 11.27 -34.06
C ASN A 70 18.98 10.06 -33.10
N GLY A 71 17.86 9.36 -32.96
CA GLY A 71 17.72 8.22 -32.05
C GLY A 71 17.66 8.65 -30.58
N ARG A 72 17.19 9.87 -30.28
CA ARG A 72 17.09 10.39 -28.92
C ARG A 72 15.66 10.83 -28.59
N ALA A 73 15.30 10.73 -27.31
CA ALA A 73 14.11 11.38 -26.80
C ALA A 73 14.42 12.01 -25.45
N GLU A 74 14.21 13.33 -25.35
CA GLU A 74 14.22 14.03 -24.08
C GLU A 74 12.84 13.88 -23.41
N VAL A 75 12.83 13.37 -22.19
CA VAL A 75 11.62 13.25 -21.38
C VAL A 75 11.67 14.32 -20.29
N ASN A 76 10.67 15.20 -20.30
CA ASN A 76 10.48 16.22 -19.29
C ASN A 76 9.55 15.69 -18.18
N LEU A 77 10.07 15.62 -16.96
CA LEU A 77 9.32 15.31 -15.75
C LEU A 77 8.61 16.57 -15.25
N PRO A 78 7.57 16.45 -14.40
CA PRO A 78 6.92 17.60 -13.80
C PRO A 78 7.94 18.53 -13.11
N ASN A 79 7.71 19.84 -13.18
CA ASN A 79 8.64 20.85 -12.63
C ASN A 79 8.94 20.68 -11.14
N TYR A 80 8.06 20.04 -10.38
CA TYR A 80 8.21 19.73 -8.96
C TYR A 80 8.98 18.43 -8.69
N PHE A 81 9.32 17.64 -9.72
CA PHE A 81 9.86 16.29 -9.53
C PHE A 81 11.13 16.30 -8.66
N SER A 82 12.14 17.09 -9.01
CA SER A 82 13.40 17.20 -8.27
C SER A 82 13.25 17.90 -6.91
N ALA A 83 12.17 18.68 -6.71
CA ALA A 83 11.86 19.26 -5.40
C ALA A 83 11.20 18.23 -4.46
N LEU A 84 10.46 17.27 -5.02
CA LEU A 84 9.74 16.25 -4.26
C LEU A 84 10.54 14.95 -4.11
N ASN A 85 11.50 14.66 -4.99
CA ASN A 85 12.16 13.35 -5.08
C ASN A 85 13.69 13.45 -5.02
N ARG A 86 14.32 12.43 -4.43
CA ARG A 86 15.76 12.10 -4.56
C ARG A 86 15.96 10.69 -5.11
N ASN A 87 17.21 10.35 -5.41
CA ASN A 87 17.65 9.02 -5.88
C ASN A 87 16.78 8.47 -7.04
N PRO A 88 16.62 9.23 -8.14
CA PRO A 88 15.79 8.78 -9.23
C PRO A 88 16.39 7.56 -9.91
N MET A 89 15.57 6.55 -10.20
CA MET A 89 15.96 5.39 -11.00
C MET A 89 15.07 5.32 -12.24
N VAL A 90 15.69 5.16 -13.41
CA VAL A 90 14.98 5.06 -14.68
C VAL A 90 15.13 3.66 -15.26
N VAL A 91 14.01 3.06 -15.63
CA VAL A 91 13.97 1.80 -16.39
C VAL A 91 13.28 2.07 -17.72
N VAL A 92 13.90 1.62 -18.82
CA VAL A 92 13.39 1.78 -20.18
C VAL A 92 13.21 0.42 -20.85
N SER A 93 12.22 0.36 -21.74
CA SER A 93 11.96 -0.82 -22.58
C SER A 93 11.49 -0.38 -23.96
N GLY A 94 12.20 -0.82 -25.00
CA GLY A 94 11.86 -0.54 -26.39
C GLY A 94 10.74 -1.48 -26.87
N ILE A 95 9.83 -0.96 -27.69
CA ILE A 95 8.78 -1.76 -28.31
C ILE A 95 9.37 -2.49 -29.51
N GLY A 96 9.43 -3.82 -29.42
CA GLY A 96 10.00 -4.68 -30.47
C GLY A 96 11.54 -4.69 -30.52
N THR A 97 12.22 -4.06 -29.56
CA THR A 97 13.68 -4.07 -29.47
C THR A 97 14.17 -3.82 -28.04
N SER A 98 15.29 -4.43 -27.67
CA SER A 98 16.02 -4.14 -26.43
C SER A 98 17.13 -3.10 -26.61
N ASP A 99 17.33 -2.59 -27.83
CA ASP A 99 18.39 -1.64 -28.17
C ASP A 99 18.00 -0.20 -27.78
N VAL A 100 17.78 -0.01 -26.48
CA VAL A 100 17.46 1.27 -25.85
C VAL A 100 18.25 1.43 -24.56
N TYR A 101 18.68 2.64 -24.25
CA TYR A 101 19.49 2.94 -23.08
C TYR A 101 19.23 4.36 -22.58
N ILE A 102 19.63 4.63 -21.34
CA ILE A 102 19.64 5.98 -20.78
C ILE A 102 20.91 6.69 -21.26
N VAL A 103 20.76 7.79 -21.96
CA VAL A 103 21.89 8.62 -22.39
C VAL A 103 22.27 9.63 -21.31
N GLU A 104 21.27 10.22 -20.67
CA GLU A 104 21.45 11.17 -19.59
C GLU A 104 20.51 10.79 -18.45
N GLU A 105 21.08 10.59 -17.27
CA GLU A 105 20.31 10.38 -16.04
C GLU A 105 19.45 11.61 -15.71
N VAL A 106 18.53 11.44 -14.77
CA VAL A 106 17.61 12.52 -14.36
C VAL A 106 18.40 13.69 -13.79
N LYS A 107 18.33 14.83 -14.47
CA LYS A 107 18.90 16.11 -14.05
C LYS A 107 17.99 17.25 -14.49
N ASN A 108 17.76 18.23 -13.61
CA ASN A 108 16.90 19.39 -13.90
C ASN A 108 15.51 18.98 -14.43
N ASN A 109 14.85 18.02 -13.77
CA ASN A 109 13.55 17.44 -14.17
C ASN A 109 13.50 16.86 -15.59
N ARG A 110 14.61 16.41 -16.16
CA ARG A 110 14.61 15.71 -17.45
C ARG A 110 15.61 14.58 -17.48
N PHE A 111 15.43 13.65 -18.40
CA PHE A 111 16.40 12.63 -18.76
C PHE A 111 16.31 12.33 -20.25
N VAL A 112 17.32 11.68 -20.81
CA VAL A 112 17.38 11.40 -22.25
C VAL A 112 17.49 9.90 -22.48
N ILE A 113 16.63 9.38 -23.35
CA ILE A 113 16.63 8.00 -23.82
C ILE A 113 17.30 7.95 -25.20
N GLY A 114 18.09 6.91 -25.46
CA GLY A 114 18.78 6.66 -26.71
C GLY A 114 18.43 5.29 -27.29
N GLY A 115 18.61 5.13 -28.60
CA GLY A 115 18.34 3.90 -29.34
C GLY A 115 18.24 4.18 -30.84
N LYS A 116 17.60 3.28 -31.60
CA LYS A 116 17.38 3.50 -33.04
C LYS A 116 16.32 4.57 -33.32
N PRO A 117 16.52 5.46 -34.32
CA PRO A 117 15.50 6.44 -34.72
C PRO A 117 14.12 5.83 -34.97
N GLY A 118 13.06 6.52 -34.52
CA GLY A 118 11.69 6.05 -34.65
C GLY A 118 11.27 4.95 -33.68
N THR A 119 12.18 4.43 -32.84
CA THR A 119 11.84 3.44 -31.81
C THR A 119 10.88 4.04 -30.80
N LYS A 120 9.78 3.34 -30.52
CA LYS A 120 8.90 3.66 -29.40
C LYS A 120 9.45 3.02 -28.12
N VAL A 121 9.51 3.78 -27.03
CA VAL A 121 10.06 3.35 -25.75
C VAL A 121 9.06 3.62 -24.65
N ASN A 122 8.84 2.65 -23.77
CA ASN A 122 8.17 2.84 -22.48
C ASN A 122 9.22 3.09 -21.40
N TRP A 123 8.88 3.95 -20.44
CA TRP A 123 9.77 4.27 -19.34
C TRP A 123 9.01 4.32 -18.01
N ILE A 124 9.73 3.98 -16.94
CA ILE A 124 9.34 4.17 -15.55
C ILE A 124 10.46 4.94 -14.86
N VAL A 125 10.10 5.97 -14.10
CA VAL A 125 10.99 6.69 -13.20
C VAL A 125 10.44 6.53 -11.79
N THR A 126 11.27 6.03 -10.87
CA THR A 126 10.98 6.08 -9.44
C THR A 126 11.76 7.20 -8.79
N GLY A 127 11.29 7.68 -7.64
CA GLY A 127 12.02 8.62 -6.81
C GLY A 127 11.57 8.54 -5.35
N GLU A 128 12.52 8.66 -4.42
CA GLU A 128 12.24 8.69 -2.98
C GLU A 128 11.74 10.08 -2.58
N ARG A 129 10.60 10.17 -1.90
CA ARG A 129 10.07 11.45 -1.43
C ARG A 129 11.02 12.18 -0.47
N VAL A 130 11.19 13.49 -0.60
CA VAL A 130 12.04 14.31 0.29
C VAL A 130 11.34 15.51 0.91
N ASP A 131 10.02 15.60 0.78
CA ASP A 131 9.27 16.64 1.47
C ASP A 131 9.27 16.44 2.99
N VAL A 132 8.93 17.51 3.73
CA VAL A 132 8.97 17.57 5.19
C VAL A 132 8.22 16.40 5.84
N SER A 133 7.05 16.04 5.33
CA SER A 133 6.25 14.95 5.90
C SER A 133 6.97 13.61 5.74
N ALA A 134 7.58 13.34 4.59
CA ALA A 134 8.36 12.12 4.37
C ALA A 134 9.56 12.05 5.31
N GLU A 135 10.28 13.16 5.51
CA GLU A 135 11.42 13.20 6.42
C GLU A 135 11.02 13.02 7.89
N VAL A 136 9.89 13.59 8.33
CA VAL A 136 9.36 13.37 9.69
C VAL A 136 8.97 11.91 9.89
N ILE A 137 8.25 11.31 8.92
CA ILE A 137 7.80 9.92 9.01
C ILE A 137 8.99 8.97 9.12
N ARG A 138 10.04 9.12 8.29
CA ARG A 138 11.23 8.26 8.37
C ARG A 138 11.91 8.26 9.73
N ARG A 139 11.94 9.41 10.41
CA ARG A 139 12.60 9.55 11.71
C ARG A 139 11.78 8.97 12.84
N LEU A 140 10.46 9.14 12.79
CA LEU A 140 9.55 8.68 13.85
C LEU A 140 9.16 7.21 13.69
N MET A 141 9.14 6.71 12.45
CA MET A 141 8.68 5.38 12.07
C MET A 141 9.73 4.73 11.16
N PRO A 142 10.89 4.33 11.70
CA PRO A 142 11.91 3.66 10.91
C PRO A 142 11.37 2.33 10.35
N ILE A 143 11.93 1.92 9.20
CA ILE A 143 11.50 0.72 8.44
C ILE A 143 11.49 -0.52 9.34
N GLU A 144 12.54 -0.66 10.14
CA GLU A 144 12.66 -1.70 11.15
C GLU A 144 12.68 -1.06 12.54
N GLN A 145 11.86 -1.58 13.44
CA GLN A 145 11.76 -1.11 14.81
C GLN A 145 11.48 -2.27 15.77
N PRO A 146 12.08 -2.26 16.98
CA PRO A 146 11.74 -3.24 17.99
C PRO A 146 10.29 -3.05 18.45
N LYS A 147 9.61 -4.15 18.74
CA LYS A 147 8.33 -4.09 19.45
C LYS A 147 8.59 -3.72 20.91
N ILE A 148 8.04 -2.59 21.34
CA ILE A 148 8.18 -2.07 22.71
C ILE A 148 6.83 -1.99 23.42
N GLY A 149 6.88 -1.91 24.76
CA GLY A 149 5.68 -1.79 25.60
C GLY A 149 4.67 -2.90 25.33
N ALA A 150 3.40 -2.51 25.16
CA ALA A 150 2.29 -3.43 24.93
C ALA A 150 2.38 -4.22 23.61
N LEU A 151 3.27 -3.87 22.68
CA LEU A 151 3.51 -4.65 21.46
C LEU A 151 4.52 -5.78 21.67
N SER A 152 5.38 -5.67 22.67
CA SER A 152 6.42 -6.67 22.92
C SER A 152 5.80 -8.04 23.21
N GLY A 153 6.32 -9.09 22.56
CA GLY A 153 5.80 -10.45 22.69
C GLY A 153 4.46 -10.73 21.98
N ARG A 154 3.89 -9.77 21.24
CA ARG A 154 2.59 -9.92 20.55
C ARG A 154 2.75 -9.97 19.04
N MET A 155 1.92 -10.77 18.35
CA MET A 155 1.88 -10.82 16.89
C MET A 155 0.70 -10.01 16.36
N LEU A 156 0.99 -8.95 15.58
CA LEU A 156 -0.03 -8.11 14.97
C LEU A 156 -0.91 -8.90 13.99
N ASP A 157 -0.30 -9.84 13.26
CA ASP A 157 -1.03 -10.68 12.32
C ASP A 157 -2.01 -11.63 13.00
N ASP A 158 -1.69 -12.14 14.20
CA ASP A 158 -2.59 -12.99 14.96
C ASP A 158 -3.79 -12.18 15.47
N GLU A 159 -3.59 -10.92 15.87
CA GLU A 159 -4.69 -10.04 16.25
C GLU A 159 -5.61 -9.71 15.06
N PHE A 160 -5.03 -9.44 13.89
CA PHE A 160 -5.78 -9.27 12.66
C PHE A 160 -6.58 -10.54 12.33
N LEU A 161 -5.91 -11.70 12.37
CA LEU A 161 -6.55 -12.98 12.06
C LEU A 161 -7.69 -13.27 13.02
N SER A 162 -7.55 -13.02 14.33
CA SER A 162 -8.64 -13.19 15.30
C SER A 162 -9.91 -12.41 14.91
N GLY A 163 -9.77 -11.25 14.28
CA GLY A 163 -10.91 -10.46 13.81
C GLY A 163 -11.58 -11.00 12.54
N CYS A 164 -10.86 -11.74 11.71
CA CYS A 164 -11.38 -12.30 10.45
C CYS A 164 -11.75 -13.79 10.56
N MET A 165 -11.20 -14.51 11.52
CA MET A 165 -11.28 -15.97 11.60
C MET A 165 -12.71 -16.48 11.73
N GLU A 166 -13.56 -15.80 12.50
CA GLU A 166 -14.98 -16.18 12.66
C GLU A 166 -15.73 -16.13 11.32
N GLN A 167 -15.50 -15.09 10.52
CA GLN A 167 -16.08 -14.98 9.19
C GLN A 167 -15.54 -16.06 8.24
N LEU A 168 -14.23 -16.31 8.27
CA LEU A 168 -13.61 -17.36 7.47
C LEU A 168 -14.16 -18.75 7.81
N GLU A 169 -14.36 -19.05 9.10
CA GLU A 169 -15.00 -20.29 9.56
C GLU A 169 -16.44 -20.39 9.06
N ARG A 170 -17.25 -19.34 9.23
CA ARG A 170 -18.65 -19.30 8.79
C ARG A 170 -18.81 -19.49 7.29
N GLU A 171 -17.90 -18.93 6.50
CA GLU A 171 -17.92 -19.05 5.03
C GLU A 171 -17.23 -20.33 4.52
N GLY A 172 -16.72 -21.20 5.40
CA GLY A 172 -16.00 -22.41 5.00
C GLY A 172 -14.65 -22.15 4.34
N LYS A 173 -14.06 -20.95 4.53
CA LYS A 173 -12.81 -20.47 3.93
C LYS A 173 -11.61 -20.52 4.87
N ALA A 174 -11.77 -21.05 6.08
CA ALA A 174 -10.69 -21.13 7.07
C ALA A 174 -9.64 -22.23 6.77
N SER A 175 -9.91 -23.13 5.82
CA SER A 175 -9.00 -24.24 5.50
C SER A 175 -7.60 -23.73 5.12
N GLY A 176 -6.57 -24.25 5.80
CA GLY A 176 -5.17 -23.85 5.61
C GLY A 176 -4.74 -22.58 6.36
N ILE A 177 -5.67 -21.83 6.96
CA ILE A 177 -5.37 -20.60 7.71
C ILE A 177 -5.16 -20.96 9.19
N ASN A 178 -4.03 -20.57 9.75
CA ASN A 178 -3.67 -20.86 11.14
C ASN A 178 -3.07 -19.63 11.81
N PHE A 179 -3.36 -19.48 13.11
CA PHE A 179 -2.62 -18.57 13.98
C PHE A 179 -1.15 -18.95 13.99
N ARG A 180 -0.28 -17.94 13.93
CA ARG A 180 1.18 -18.14 13.98
C ARG A 180 1.64 -18.56 15.38
N THR A 181 0.92 -18.13 16.42
CA THR A 181 1.23 -18.49 17.81
C THR A 181 0.08 -19.19 18.51
N ALA A 182 0.43 -20.02 19.51
CA ALA A 182 -0.55 -20.62 20.42
C ALA A 182 -1.33 -19.55 21.21
N GLU A 183 -0.67 -18.45 21.56
CA GLU A 183 -1.29 -17.32 22.27
C GLU A 183 -2.33 -16.61 21.42
N GLY A 184 -2.06 -16.40 20.12
CA GLY A 184 -3.03 -15.87 19.17
C GLY A 184 -4.29 -16.73 19.07
N ARG A 185 -4.10 -18.06 18.99
CA ARG A 185 -5.21 -19.03 19.01
C ARG A 185 -6.01 -18.96 20.32
N ARG A 186 -5.32 -18.99 21.47
CA ARG A 186 -5.96 -18.91 22.80
C ARG A 186 -6.83 -17.66 22.92
N ARG A 187 -6.32 -16.51 22.48
CA ARG A 187 -7.05 -15.23 22.51
C ARG A 187 -8.29 -15.24 21.62
N TYR A 188 -8.21 -15.84 20.44
CA TYR A 188 -9.39 -16.01 19.57
C TYR A 188 -10.47 -16.86 20.25
N GLU A 189 -10.10 -17.99 20.85
CA GLU A 189 -11.05 -18.84 21.59
C GLU A 189 -11.66 -18.09 22.79
N GLU A 190 -10.88 -17.28 23.50
CA GLU A 190 -11.40 -16.42 24.57
C GLU A 190 -12.39 -15.37 24.05
N MET A 191 -12.12 -14.76 22.89
CA MET A 191 -13.02 -13.80 22.26
C MET A 191 -14.34 -14.46 21.82
N LYS A 192 -14.26 -15.65 21.22
CA LYS A 192 -15.42 -16.47 20.80
C LYS A 192 -16.28 -16.86 22.01
N ASN A 193 -15.65 -17.12 23.15
CA ASN A 193 -16.30 -17.52 24.39
C ASN A 193 -16.67 -16.33 25.30
N HIS A 194 -16.26 -15.10 24.97
CA HIS A 194 -16.61 -13.92 25.75
C HIS A 194 -18.08 -13.56 25.49
N PRO A 195 -18.93 -13.46 26.53
CA PRO A 195 -20.32 -13.08 26.34
C PRO A 195 -20.41 -11.61 25.92
N ARG A 196 -20.47 -11.33 24.62
CA ARG A 196 -21.06 -10.11 24.08
C ARG A 196 -21.96 -10.50 22.92
N LEU A 197 -23.27 -10.34 23.17
CA LEU A 197 -24.45 -10.64 22.32
C LEU A 197 -25.19 -11.97 22.59
N LYS A 198 -25.37 -12.36 23.86
CA LYS A 198 -26.59 -13.11 24.28
C LYS A 198 -27.68 -12.23 24.92
N GLU A 199 -27.58 -10.90 24.81
CA GLU A 199 -28.50 -9.95 25.46
C GLU A 199 -29.47 -9.21 24.50
N LYS A 200 -29.81 -9.80 23.35
CA LYS A 200 -30.94 -9.30 22.54
C LYS A 200 -32.08 -10.29 22.27
N GLU A 201 -31.99 -11.54 22.73
CA GLU A 201 -33.12 -12.49 22.63
C GLU A 201 -33.94 -12.64 23.92
N ILE A 202 -33.63 -11.88 24.97
CA ILE A 202 -34.38 -11.94 26.24
C ILE A 202 -34.69 -10.52 26.72
N LYS A 203 -35.50 -9.76 25.96
CA LYS A 203 -36.37 -8.65 26.43
C LYS A 203 -37.01 -7.89 25.25
N SER A 204 -37.93 -8.55 24.55
CA SER A 204 -39.19 -7.92 24.15
C SER A 204 -40.21 -9.04 23.97
N ARG A 205 -40.96 -9.26 25.06
CA ARG A 205 -42.32 -9.80 25.00
C ARG A 205 -43.18 -8.90 24.11
#